data_AF-A0A1A3P6D4-F1
#
_entry.id   AF-A0A1A3P6D4-F1
#
_cell.length_a   1.000
_cell.length_b   1.000
_cell.length_c   1.000
_cell.angle_alpha   90.00
_cell.angle_beta   90.00
_cell.angle_gamma   90.00
#
_symmetry.space_group_name_H-M   'P 1'
#
loop_
_entity.id
_entity.type
_entity.pdbx_description
1 polymer ?
#
loop_
_entity_poly.entity_id
_entity_poly.type
_entity_poly.pdbx_seq_one_letter_code
_entity_poly.pdbx_strand_id
1 'polypeptide(L)'
;MIRRLTADELDQVLELYRLGLSTYKLAQRFGTDRHTITSHLRRGGVEIRSSRKLTPQLIEQATQLYSGGQSLAAIGKKFDVSPTTIGTALRKAGVKLRDSHGRPT
;
A
#
# COMPACT_ATOMS: atom_id res chain seq x y z
N MET A 1 -4.68 -20.95 -7.72
CA MET A 1 -4.71 -21.02 -9.20
C MET A 1 -4.45 -19.64 -9.76
N ILE A 2 -3.47 -19.49 -10.64
CA ILE A 2 -3.11 -18.23 -11.29
C ILE A 2 -3.90 -18.10 -12.60
N ARG A 3 -4.98 -17.33 -12.58
CA ARG A 3 -5.73 -16.98 -13.81
C ARG A 3 -5.05 -15.81 -14.50
N ARG A 4 -4.61 -16.02 -15.74
CA ARG A 4 -4.03 -14.97 -16.59
C ARG A 4 -5.16 -14.12 -17.17
N LEU A 5 -5.06 -12.81 -17.02
CA LEU A 5 -5.97 -11.87 -17.68
C LEU A 5 -5.63 -11.78 -19.17
N THR A 6 -6.65 -11.78 -20.01
CA THR A 6 -6.56 -11.44 -21.44
C THR A 6 -6.29 -9.94 -21.63
N ALA A 7 -5.86 -9.55 -22.83
CA ALA A 7 -5.56 -8.14 -23.14
C ALA A 7 -6.77 -7.21 -22.91
N ASP A 8 -7.98 -7.71 -23.17
CA ASP A 8 -9.23 -6.97 -22.94
C ASP A 8 -9.51 -6.72 -21.45
N GLU A 9 -9.37 -7.74 -20.60
CA GLU A 9 -9.53 -7.57 -19.15
C GLU A 9 -8.43 -6.68 -18.55
N LEU A 10 -7.25 -6.65 -19.18
CA LEU A 10 -6.16 -5.77 -18.75
C LEU A 10 -6.49 -4.29 -19.01
N ASP A 11 -7.13 -3.98 -20.14
CA ASP A 11 -7.60 -2.63 -20.46
C ASP A 11 -8.69 -2.20 -19.47
N GLN A 12 -9.65 -3.08 -19.17
CA GLN A 12 -10.65 -2.82 -18.13
C GLN A 12 -10.01 -2.61 -16.74
N VAL A 13 -8.99 -3.39 -16.38
CA VAL A 13 -8.26 -3.19 -15.13
C VAL A 13 -7.57 -1.83 -15.09
N LEU A 14 -6.97 -1.39 -16.20
CA LEU A 14 -6.31 -0.09 -16.33
C LEU A 14 -7.32 1.06 -16.23
N GLU A 15 -8.47 0.95 -16.88
CA GLU A 15 -9.53 1.95 -16.85
C GLU A 15 -10.14 2.06 -15.45
N LEU A 16 -10.51 0.94 -14.85
CA LEU A 16 -11.02 0.91 -13.47
C LEU A 16 -9.98 1.42 -12.47
N TYR A 17 -8.71 1.11 -12.68
CA TYR A 17 -7.62 1.65 -11.86
C TYR A 17 -7.48 3.17 -12.01
N ARG A 18 -7.61 3.71 -13.23
CA ARG A 18 -7.66 5.16 -13.51
C ARG A 18 -8.86 5.84 -12.88
N LEU A 19 -10.01 5.16 -12.82
CA LEU A 19 -11.21 5.59 -12.10
C LEU A 19 -11.05 5.57 -10.57
N GLY A 20 -9.89 5.11 -10.06
CA GLY A 20 -9.57 5.11 -8.64
C GLY A 20 -9.92 3.82 -7.91
N LEU A 21 -10.30 2.74 -8.61
CA LEU A 21 -10.46 1.45 -7.95
C LEU A 21 -9.12 0.90 -7.47
N SER A 22 -9.08 0.49 -6.21
CA SER A 22 -7.90 -0.15 -5.64
C SER A 22 -7.66 -1.52 -6.27
N THR A 23 -6.39 -1.91 -6.34
CA THR A 23 -5.93 -3.24 -6.79
C THR A 23 -6.58 -4.42 -6.06
N TYR A 24 -7.09 -4.21 -4.83
CA TYR A 24 -7.87 -5.20 -4.09
C TYR A 24 -9.24 -5.48 -4.72
N LYS A 25 -10.01 -4.42 -5.00
CA LYS A 25 -11.32 -4.54 -5.64
C LYS A 25 -11.18 -5.12 -7.05
N LEU A 26 -10.11 -4.74 -7.75
CA LEU A 26 -9.76 -5.32 -9.05
C LEU A 26 -9.46 -6.83 -8.92
N ALA A 27 -8.60 -7.24 -7.99
CA ALA A 27 -8.31 -8.65 -7.74
C ALA A 27 -9.57 -9.47 -7.43
N GLN A 28 -10.47 -8.94 -6.59
CA GLN A 28 -11.75 -9.61 -6.29
C GLN A 28 -12.68 -9.68 -7.51
N ARG A 29 -12.81 -8.59 -8.26
CA ARG A 29 -13.72 -8.50 -9.42
C ARG A 29 -13.31 -9.42 -10.55
N PHE A 30 -12.01 -9.52 -10.81
CA PHE A 30 -11.44 -10.36 -11.86
C PHE A 30 -11.05 -11.76 -11.36
N GLY A 31 -11.30 -12.08 -10.09
CA GLY A 31 -10.97 -13.39 -9.49
C GLY A 31 -9.49 -13.76 -9.61
N THR A 32 -8.59 -12.77 -9.57
CA THR A 32 -7.16 -12.98 -9.72
C THR A 32 -6.37 -12.54 -8.49
N ASP A 33 -5.10 -12.90 -8.45
CA ASP A 33 -4.23 -12.48 -7.35
C ASP A 33 -3.80 -11.01 -7.51
N ARG A 34 -3.65 -10.33 -6.37
CA ARG A 34 -3.14 -8.95 -6.31
C ARG A 34 -1.77 -8.84 -7.00
N HIS A 35 -0.94 -9.87 -6.92
CA HIS A 35 0.36 -9.93 -7.56
C HIS A 35 0.25 -9.97 -9.09
N THR A 36 -0.76 -10.67 -9.62
CA THR A 36 -1.10 -10.72 -11.05
C THR A 36 -1.51 -9.33 -11.54
N ILE A 37 -2.50 -8.69 -10.90
CA ILE A 37 -2.92 -7.31 -11.22
C ILE A 37 -1.73 -6.36 -11.17
N THR A 38 -0.87 -6.50 -10.16
CA THR A 38 0.32 -5.65 -10.00
C THR A 38 1.30 -5.87 -11.16
N SER A 39 1.65 -7.11 -11.49
CA SER A 39 2.52 -7.39 -12.64
C SER A 39 1.97 -6.83 -13.96
N HIS A 40 0.66 -6.95 -14.15
CA HIS A 40 -0.04 -6.47 -15.35
C HIS A 40 -0.05 -4.94 -15.45
N LEU A 41 -0.40 -4.22 -14.38
CA LEU A 41 -0.36 -2.76 -14.35
C LEU A 41 1.06 -2.24 -14.64
N ARG A 42 2.09 -2.90 -14.09
CA ARG A 42 3.49 -2.57 -14.36
C ARG A 42 3.90 -2.78 -15.80
N ARG A 43 3.42 -3.87 -16.44
CA ARG A 43 3.63 -4.13 -17.87
C ARG A 43 2.88 -3.13 -18.77
N GLY A 44 1.72 -2.66 -18.34
CA GLY A 44 0.93 -1.63 -19.02
C GLY A 44 1.47 -0.21 -18.87
N GLY A 45 2.68 -0.03 -18.31
CA GLY A 45 3.29 1.28 -18.11
C GLY A 45 2.61 2.14 -17.04
N VAL A 46 1.63 1.58 -16.31
CA VAL A 46 0.99 2.29 -15.20
C VAL A 46 1.88 2.16 -13.98
N GLU A 47 2.37 3.31 -13.53
CA GLU A 47 2.94 3.44 -12.20
C GLU A 47 1.87 3.06 -11.19
N ILE A 48 1.99 1.82 -10.72
CA ILE A 48 1.17 1.31 -9.65
C ILE A 48 1.45 2.23 -8.49
N ARG A 49 0.47 3.08 -8.16
CA ARG A 49 0.33 3.73 -6.87
C ARG A 49 0.36 2.60 -5.86
N SER A 50 1.56 2.27 -5.48
CA SER A 50 1.86 1.21 -4.57
C SER A 50 1.42 1.78 -3.25
N SER A 51 0.16 1.57 -2.90
CA SER A 51 -0.35 1.72 -1.54
C SER A 51 0.41 0.83 -0.53
N ARG A 52 1.41 0.07 -1.00
CA ARG A 52 2.38 -0.70 -0.23
C ARG A 52 3.82 -0.20 -0.24
N LYS A 53 4.20 0.69 -1.16
CA LYS A 53 5.52 1.31 -1.07
C LYS A 53 5.33 2.59 -0.29
N LEU A 54 5.68 2.53 0.99
CA LEU A 54 6.07 3.75 1.69
C LEU A 54 7.19 4.37 0.85
N THR A 55 6.83 5.35 0.03
CA THR A 55 7.80 6.16 -0.69
C THR A 55 8.67 6.85 0.35
N PRO A 56 9.94 7.14 0.04
CA PRO A 56 10.82 7.87 0.95
C PRO A 56 10.16 9.17 1.45
N GLN A 57 9.46 9.90 0.59
CA GLN A 57 8.66 11.07 1.00
C GLN A 57 7.56 10.76 2.03
N LEU A 58 6.90 9.59 1.92
CA LEU A 58 5.85 9.20 2.85
C LEU A 58 6.44 8.70 4.18
N ILE A 59 7.64 8.10 4.15
CA ILE A 59 8.44 7.79 5.34
C ILE A 59 8.80 9.08 6.08
N GLU A 60 9.29 10.10 5.37
CA GLU A 60 9.64 11.39 5.96
C GLU A 60 8.41 12.09 6.55
N GLN A 61 7.30 12.14 5.81
CA GLN A 61 6.03 12.69 6.31
C GLN A 61 5.52 11.92 7.54
N ALA A 62 5.56 10.58 7.51
CA ALA A 62 5.20 9.76 8.66
C ALA A 62 6.12 10.01 9.86
N THR A 63 7.42 10.22 9.63
CA THR A 63 8.41 10.55 10.67
C THR A 63 8.11 11.90 11.30
N GLN A 64 7.79 12.91 10.50
CA GLN A 64 7.41 14.24 10.98
C GLN A 64 6.13 14.19 11.82
N LEU A 65 5.10 13.48 11.34
CA LEU A 65 3.84 13.32 12.09
C LEU A 65 4.04 12.53 13.39
N TYR A 66 4.89 11.50 13.36
CA TYR A 66 5.24 10.71 14.53
C TYR A 66 6.02 11.53 15.57
N SER A 67 6.99 12.34 15.12
CA SER A 67 7.73 13.28 15.95
C SER A 67 6.82 14.36 16.55
N GLY A 68 5.79 14.77 15.79
CA GLY A 68 4.71 15.64 16.27
C GLY A 68 3.72 14.98 17.24
N GLY A 69 3.95 13.74 17.67
CA GLY A 69 3.14 13.04 18.67
C GLY A 69 1.96 12.25 18.14
N GLN A 70 1.79 12.13 16.81
CA GLN A 70 0.73 11.27 16.27
C GLN A 70 1.05 9.79 16.44
N SER A 71 0.02 9.00 16.78
CA SER A 71 0.14 7.54 16.87
C SER A 71 0.24 6.88 15.49
N LEU A 72 0.90 5.72 15.42
CA LEU A 72 1.02 4.92 14.18
C LEU A 72 -0.33 4.60 13.54
N ALA A 73 -1.39 4.41 14.34
CA ALA A 73 -2.74 4.17 13.86
C ALA A 73 -3.34 5.40 13.15
N ALA A 74 -3.13 6.61 13.68
CA ALA A 74 -3.60 7.85 13.06
C ALA A 74 -2.84 8.14 11.75
N ILE A 75 -1.53 7.94 11.77
CA ILE A 75 -0.66 8.07 10.59
C ILE A 75 -1.07 7.04 9.52
N GLY A 76 -1.27 5.79 9.91
CA GLY A 76 -1.73 4.73 9.02
C GLY A 76 -3.09 5.04 8.39
N LYS A 77 -4.04 5.56 9.17
CA LYS A 77 -5.35 5.98 8.65
C LYS A 77 -5.24 7.17 7.68
N LYS A 78 -4.31 8.10 7.92
CA LYS A 78 -4.07 9.26 7.05
C LYS A 78 -3.48 8.86 5.69
N PHE A 79 -2.67 7.80 5.66
CA PHE A 79 -2.01 7.34 4.44
C PHE A 79 -2.65 6.09 3.82
N ASP A 80 -3.75 5.58 4.39
CA ASP A 80 -4.36 4.29 4.02
C ASP A 80 -3.34 3.12 4.07
N VAL A 81 -2.46 3.14 5.07
CA VAL A 81 -1.40 2.15 5.28
C VAL A 81 -1.59 1.50 6.65
N SER A 82 -1.36 0.19 6.73
CA SER A 82 -1.42 -0.52 8.01
C SER A 82 -0.43 0.08 9.02
N PRO A 83 -0.83 0.28 10.30
CA PRO A 83 0.06 0.83 11.33
C PRO A 83 1.34 0.01 11.51
N THR A 84 1.26 -1.31 11.31
CA THR A 84 2.41 -2.23 11.28
C THR A 84 3.39 -1.91 10.16
N THR A 85 2.91 -1.56 8.96
CA THR A 85 3.74 -1.17 7.83
C THR A 85 4.44 0.17 8.07
N ILE A 86 3.72 1.14 8.66
CA ILE A 86 4.31 2.41 9.10
C ILE A 86 5.40 2.16 10.14
N GLY A 87 5.14 1.33 11.16
CA GLY A 87 6.14 0.96 12.17
C GLY A 87 7.40 0.35 11.55
N THR A 88 7.26 -0.66 10.68
CA THR A 88 8.40 -1.27 9.99
C THR A 88 9.20 -0.26 9.18
N ALA A 89 8.53 0.68 8.50
CA ALA A 89 9.21 1.67 7.68
C ALA A 89 9.92 2.76 8.51
N LEU A 90 9.30 3.24 9.59
CA LEU A 90 9.91 4.16 10.55
C LEU A 90 11.15 3.52 11.20
N ARG A 91 11.06 2.25 11.60
CA ARG A 91 12.20 1.49 12.12
C ARG A 91 13.33 1.40 11.10
N LYS A 92 13.01 1.16 9.83
CA LYS A 92 13.97 1.13 8.73
C LYS A 92 14.59 2.51 8.44
N ALA A 93 13.88 3.58 8.74
CA ALA A 93 14.35 4.96 8.68
C ALA A 93 15.17 5.39 9.91
N GLY A 94 15.41 4.48 10.87
CA GLY A 94 16.16 4.78 12.09
C GLY A 94 15.34 5.46 13.19
N VAL A 95 14.03 5.62 13.00
CA VAL A 95 13.15 6.20 14.02
C VAL A 95 12.91 5.18 15.11
N LYS A 96 13.29 5.54 16.34
CA LYS A 96 13.04 4.73 17.53
C LYS A 96 11.55 4.82 17.86
N LEU A 97 10.79 3.80 17.49
CA LEU A 97 9.39 3.71 17.84
C LEU A 97 9.27 3.66 19.37
N ARG A 98 8.51 4.57 19.96
CA ARG A 98 7.93 4.37 21.29
C ARG A 98 7.13 3.09 21.25
N ASP A 99 7.60 2.12 22.03
CA ASP A 99 6.85 0.93 22.39
C ASP A 99 5.53 1.35 23.05
N SER A 100 4.48 1.51 22.25
CA SER A 100 3.11 1.70 22.75
C SER A 100 2.39 0.36 22.93
N HIS A 101 3.08 -0.76 22.71
CA HIS A 101 2.54 -2.07 23.01
C HIS A 101 2.82 -2.41 24.47
N GLY A 102 1.97 -1.88 25.35
CA GLY A 102 1.63 -2.56 26.61
C GLY A 102 0.88 -3.86 26.33
N ARG A 103 1.49 -4.81 25.59
CA ARG A 103 1.06 -6.20 25.56
C ARG A 103 1.91 -6.94 26.59
N PRO A 104 1.34 -7.41 27.71
CA PRO A 104 2.04 -8.40 28.50
C PRO A 104 2.21 -9.64 27.61
N THR A 105 3.47 -10.03 27.40
CA THR A 105 3.84 -11.42 27.08
C THR A 105 4.54 -11.97 28.30
#